data_AF-A0A7Y3IXP8-F1
#
_entry.id   AF-A0A7Y3IXP8-F1
#
_cell.length_a   1.000
_cell.length_b   1.000
_cell.length_c   1.000
_cell.angle_alpha   90.00
_cell.angle_beta   90.00
_cell.angle_gamma   90.00
#
_symmetry.space_group_name_H-M   'P 1'
#
loop_
_entity.id
_entity.type
_entity.pdbx_description
1 polymer ?
#
loop_
_entity_poly.entity_id
_entity_poly.type
_entity_poly.pdbx_seq_one_letter_code
_entity_poly.pdbx_strand_id
1 'polypeptide(L)'
;TLARKSIAGFKIREGWPIGCKVTLRGDRMYEFLDRLINMSIPRIRDFRGFSPKAFDGRGNYSLGLKEQIVFPEIDYDKIDRERGMDVTITTTARTDEEGRALLRAFNFPFK
;
A
#
# COMPACT_ATOMS: atom_id res chain seq x y z
N THR A 1 -4.64 8.38 12.66
CA THR A 1 -3.35 8.49 13.37
C THR A 1 -3.20 9.90 13.86
N LEU A 2 -2.80 10.06 15.12
CA LEU A 2 -2.63 11.36 15.75
C LEU A 2 -1.19 11.83 15.60
N ALA A 3 -0.98 13.14 15.45
CA ALA A 3 0.33 13.75 15.43
C ALA A 3 1.02 13.53 16.78
N ARG A 4 2.22 12.93 16.77
CA ARG A 4 3.01 12.68 17.98
C ARG A 4 3.79 13.91 18.47
N LYS A 5 4.00 14.90 17.61
CA LYS A 5 4.77 16.11 17.89
C LYS A 5 4.10 17.29 17.20
N SER A 6 4.18 18.46 17.83
CA SER A 6 3.84 19.73 17.20
C SER A 6 4.96 20.15 16.24
N ILE A 7 4.62 20.45 14.99
CA ILE A 7 5.59 20.89 13.97
C ILE A 7 5.00 22.12 13.27
N ALA A 8 5.59 23.29 13.54
CA ALA A 8 5.09 24.57 13.04
C ALA A 8 5.11 24.65 11.50
N GLY A 9 6.12 24.07 10.85
CA GLY A 9 6.24 24.07 9.38
C GLY A 9 5.07 23.37 8.65
N PHE A 10 4.47 22.36 9.27
CA PHE A 10 3.27 21.69 8.75
C PHE A 10 1.97 22.23 9.38
N LYS A 11 2.06 23.25 10.24
CA LYS A 11 0.95 23.82 11.00
C LYS A 11 0.15 22.78 11.80
N ILE A 12 0.83 21.75 12.31
CA ILE A 12 0.22 20.67 13.11
C ILE A 12 0.55 20.83 14.59
N ARG A 13 -0.41 20.49 15.45
CA ARG A 13 -0.23 20.38 16.90
C ARG A 13 -0.27 18.92 17.33
N GLU A 14 0.39 18.62 18.44
CA GLU A 14 0.33 17.31 19.09
C GLU A 14 -1.11 16.90 19.37
N GLY A 15 -1.43 15.63 19.11
CA GLY A 15 -2.76 15.07 19.27
C GLY A 15 -3.73 15.35 18.13
N TRP A 16 -3.38 16.16 17.12
CA TRP A 16 -4.26 16.40 15.97
C TRP A 16 -4.39 15.17 15.06
N PRO A 17 -5.59 14.90 14.51
CA PRO A 17 -5.78 13.84 13.52
C PRO A 17 -5.15 14.24 12.19
N ILE A 18 -4.17 13.47 11.71
CA ILE A 18 -3.39 13.78 10.49
C ILE A 18 -3.47 12.72 9.40
N GLY A 19 -4.04 11.55 9.71
CA GLY A 19 -4.17 10.48 8.73
C GLY A 19 -4.99 9.31 9.26
N CYS A 20 -5.07 8.25 8.49
CA CYS A 20 -5.70 7.00 8.88
C CYS A 20 -4.76 5.84 8.57
N LYS A 21 -4.88 4.74 9.30
CA LYS A 21 -4.21 3.48 8.98
C LYS A 21 -5.10 2.33 9.38
N VAL A 22 -5.03 1.26 8.62
CA VAL A 22 -5.66 -0.01 8.95
C VAL A 22 -4.59 -1.09 8.91
N THR A 23 -4.71 -2.10 9.76
CA THR A 23 -3.84 -3.28 9.74
C THR A 23 -4.71 -4.50 9.53
N LEU A 24 -4.58 -5.12 8.36
CA LEU A 24 -5.28 -6.34 8.01
C LEU A 24 -4.42 -7.54 8.43
N ARG A 25 -5.07 -8.56 9.02
CA ARG A 25 -4.43 -9.82 9.46
C ARG A 25 -5.36 -10.99 9.19
N GLY A 26 -4.79 -12.19 9.10
CA GLY A 26 -5.54 -13.42 8.80
C GLY A 26 -6.20 -13.35 7.43
N ASP A 27 -7.42 -13.88 7.30
CA ASP A 27 -8.11 -14.01 6.02
C ASP A 27 -8.30 -12.68 5.30
N ARG A 28 -8.62 -11.61 6.04
CA ARG A 28 -8.79 -10.26 5.49
C ARG A 28 -7.54 -9.73 4.79
N MET A 29 -6.36 -10.13 5.25
CA MET A 29 -5.10 -9.73 4.62
C MET A 29 -4.93 -10.43 3.26
N TYR A 30 -5.18 -11.73 3.21
CA TYR A 30 -5.06 -12.51 1.97
C TYR A 30 -6.12 -12.11 0.95
N GLU A 31 -7.35 -11.86 1.39
CA GLU A 31 -8.41 -11.35 0.54
C GLU A 31 -8.02 -9.99 -0.06
N PHE A 32 -7.55 -9.04 0.76
CA PHE A 32 -7.09 -7.75 0.26
C PHE A 32 -5.91 -7.89 -0.73
N LEU A 33 -4.96 -8.77 -0.44
CA LEU A 33 -3.82 -9.03 -1.33
C LEU A 33 -4.27 -9.57 -2.68
N ASP A 34 -5.22 -10.52 -2.68
CA ASP A 34 -5.82 -11.06 -3.90
C ASP A 34 -6.54 -9.97 -4.70
N ARG A 35 -7.40 -9.16 -4.06
CA ARG A 35 -8.05 -8.01 -4.72
C ARG A 35 -7.03 -7.02 -5.27
N LEU A 36 -5.97 -6.74 -4.52
CA LEU A 36 -4.92 -5.81 -4.95
C LEU A 36 -4.23 -6.32 -6.22
N ILE A 37 -3.78 -7.58 -6.25
CA ILE A 37 -3.04 -8.18 -7.36
C ILE A 37 -3.94 -8.39 -8.58
N ASN A 38 -5.12 -8.99 -8.39
CA ASN A 38 -5.95 -9.46 -9.48
C ASN A 38 -6.98 -8.45 -9.97
N MET A 39 -7.41 -7.50 -9.13
CA MET A 39 -8.42 -6.50 -9.52
C MET A 39 -7.87 -5.08 -9.61
N SER A 40 -7.14 -4.61 -8.58
CA SER A 40 -6.76 -3.19 -8.51
C SER A 40 -5.55 -2.84 -9.37
N ILE A 41 -4.48 -3.65 -9.32
CA ILE A 41 -3.25 -3.35 -10.05
C ILE A 41 -3.44 -3.30 -11.58
N PRO A 42 -4.20 -4.22 -12.23
CA PRO A 42 -4.48 -4.14 -13.66
C PRO A 42 -5.22 -2.87 -14.09
N ARG A 43 -5.94 -2.21 -13.17
CA ARG A 43 -6.67 -0.95 -13.43
C ARG A 43 -5.80 0.29 -13.30
N ILE A 44 -4.54 0.15 -12.87
CA ILE A 44 -3.59 1.27 -12.79
C ILE A 44 -3.24 1.71 -14.22
N ARG A 45 -3.49 2.98 -14.55
CA ARG A 45 -3.13 3.56 -15.85
C ARG A 45 -1.61 3.54 -16.06
N ASP A 46 -1.17 3.16 -17.26
CA ASP A 46 0.23 3.07 -17.67
C ASP A 46 1.11 2.20 -16.76
N PHE A 47 0.53 1.15 -16.17
CA PHE A 47 1.26 0.26 -15.27
C PHE A 47 2.34 -0.55 -16.01
N ARG A 48 3.58 -0.52 -15.47
CA ARG A 48 4.76 -1.21 -16.04
C ARG A 48 5.40 -2.20 -15.06
N GLY A 49 4.66 -2.63 -14.04
CA GLY A 49 5.22 -3.40 -12.93
C GLY A 49 5.75 -2.51 -11.80
N PHE A 50 5.71 -3.02 -10.58
CA PHE A 50 6.29 -2.35 -9.43
C PHE A 50 7.79 -2.59 -9.33
N SER A 51 8.51 -1.60 -8.78
CA SER A 51 9.95 -1.71 -8.59
C SER A 51 10.28 -2.81 -7.57
N PRO A 52 11.17 -3.77 -7.89
CA PRO A 52 11.67 -4.73 -6.91
C PRO A 52 12.67 -4.12 -5.93
N LYS A 53 12.96 -2.81 -6.01
CA LYS A 53 13.86 -2.11 -5.09
C LYS A 53 13.16 -1.55 -3.85
N ALA A 54 11.84 -1.70 -3.74
CA ALA A 54 11.05 -1.13 -2.66
C ALA A 54 10.96 -2.04 -1.40
N PHE A 55 11.90 -2.98 -1.28
CA PHE A 55 12.07 -3.77 -0.06
C PHE A 55 12.94 -3.01 0.95
N ASP A 56 12.76 -3.33 2.23
CA ASP A 56 13.42 -2.65 3.36
C ASP A 56 14.72 -3.29 3.85
N GLY A 57 15.25 -4.29 3.14
CA GLY A 57 16.42 -5.09 3.55
C GLY A 57 16.07 -6.27 4.47
N ARG A 58 14.81 -6.40 4.89
CA ARG A 58 14.31 -7.46 5.78
C ARG A 58 13.09 -8.17 5.18
N GLY A 59 12.93 -8.15 3.86
CA GLY A 59 11.88 -8.87 3.17
C GLY A 59 10.47 -8.27 3.33
N ASN A 60 10.33 -7.05 3.84
CA ASN A 60 9.06 -6.32 3.81
C ASN A 60 9.00 -5.45 2.55
N TYR A 61 7.83 -5.40 1.92
CA TYR A 61 7.63 -4.65 0.69
C TYR A 61 6.70 -3.47 0.91
N SER A 62 7.04 -2.29 0.40
CA SER A 62 6.16 -1.13 0.42
C SER A 62 5.90 -0.60 -0.98
N LEU A 63 4.65 -0.28 -1.28
CA LEU A 63 4.24 0.34 -2.53
C LEU A 63 3.33 1.53 -2.27
N GLY A 64 3.38 2.51 -3.18
CA GLY A 64 2.46 3.64 -3.19
C GLY A 64 1.49 3.52 -4.36
N LEU A 65 0.21 3.67 -4.08
CA LEU A 65 -0.85 3.86 -5.07
C LEU A 65 -1.17 5.35 -5.13
N LYS A 66 -1.10 5.94 -6.32
CA LYS A 66 -1.37 7.38 -6.51
C LYS A 66 -2.85 7.72 -6.36
N GLU A 67 -3.71 6.79 -6.78
CA GLU A 67 -5.15 7.03 -6.91
C GLU A 67 -5.90 5.84 -6.30
N GLN A 68 -6.87 6.13 -5.43
CA GLN A 68 -7.72 5.12 -4.80
C GLN A 68 -8.79 4.52 -5.73
N ILE A 69 -9.05 5.14 -6.89
CA ILE A 69 -10.08 4.71 -7.87
C ILE A 69 -9.75 3.38 -8.56
N VAL A 70 -8.53 2.90 -8.37
CA VAL A 70 -8.07 1.59 -8.86
C VAL A 70 -8.88 0.44 -8.23
N PHE A 71 -9.46 0.66 -7.05
CA PHE A 71 -10.36 -0.31 -6.39
C PHE A 71 -11.77 -0.23 -6.99
N PRO A 72 -12.38 -1.36 -7.39
CA PRO A 72 -13.73 -1.36 -7.97
C PRO A 72 -14.81 -0.93 -6.98
N GLU A 73 -14.54 -1.01 -5.68
CA GLU A 73 -15.44 -0.57 -4.61
C GLU A 73 -15.57 0.96 -4.52
N ILE A 74 -14.65 1.70 -5.14
CA ILE A 74 -14.67 3.16 -5.14
C ILE A 74 -15.44 3.68 -6.35
N ASP A 75 -16.56 4.33 -6.07
CA ASP A 75 -17.38 5.03 -7.05
C ASP A 75 -16.78 6.41 -7.34
N TYR A 76 -16.34 6.62 -8.59
CA TYR A 76 -15.71 7.86 -9.04
C TYR A 76 -16.62 9.08 -8.86
N ASP A 77 -17.92 8.93 -9.06
CA ASP A 77 -18.86 10.05 -8.99
C ASP A 77 -19.14 10.51 -7.55
N LYS A 78 -18.72 9.71 -6.56
CA LYS A 78 -18.91 9.99 -5.13
C LYS A 78 -17.67 10.48 -4.42
N ILE A 79 -16.51 10.55 -5.10
CA ILE A 79 -15.27 11.03 -4.47
C ILE A 79 -15.15 12.55 -4.59
N ASP A 80 -14.68 13.20 -3.52
CA ASP A 80 -14.43 14.65 -3.49
C ASP A 80 -13.13 15.03 -4.18
N ARG A 81 -12.11 14.17 -4.03
CA ARG A 81 -10.77 14.34 -4.59
C ARG A 81 -10.10 12.98 -4.72
N GLU A 82 -9.19 12.88 -5.67
CA GLU A 82 -8.27 11.75 -5.75
C GLU A 82 -7.29 11.79 -4.57
N ARG A 83 -7.13 10.64 -3.92
CA ARG A 83 -6.17 10.45 -2.83
C ARG A 83 -5.36 9.20 -3.12
N GLY A 84 -4.08 9.27 -2.77
CA GLY A 84 -3.21 8.11 -2.79
C GLY A 84 -3.25 7.33 -1.48
N MET A 85 -2.65 6.14 -1.49
CA MET A 85 -2.43 5.34 -0.30
C MET A 85 -1.12 4.57 -0.41
N ASP A 86 -0.49 4.32 0.72
CA ASP A 86 0.66 3.42 0.81
C ASP A 86 0.23 2.09 1.40
N VAL A 87 0.70 1.00 0.79
CA VAL A 87 0.48 -0.37 1.25
C VAL A 87 1.82 -0.97 1.62
N THR A 88 1.93 -1.43 2.86
CA THR A 88 3.11 -2.14 3.36
C THR A 88 2.75 -3.59 3.63
N ILE A 89 3.42 -4.50 2.93
CA ILE A 89 3.31 -5.95 3.11
C ILE A 89 4.45 -6.37 4.03
N THR A 90 4.10 -6.69 5.28
CA THR A 90 5.05 -7.22 6.26
C THR A 90 5.08 -8.74 6.18
N THR A 91 6.27 -9.31 6.04
CA THR A 91 6.46 -10.75 5.94
C THR A 91 7.36 -11.27 7.07
N THR A 92 7.50 -12.59 7.18
CA THR A 92 8.45 -13.24 8.09
C THR A 92 9.81 -13.52 7.44
N ALA A 93 10.00 -13.10 6.18
CA ALA A 93 11.26 -13.25 5.49
C ALA A 93 12.38 -12.51 6.24
N ARG A 94 13.61 -13.00 6.11
CA ARG A 94 14.80 -12.37 6.71
C ARG A 94 15.58 -11.54 5.70
N THR A 95 15.40 -11.82 4.42
CA THR A 95 16.08 -11.15 3.31
C THR A 95 15.08 -10.69 2.25
N ASP A 96 15.49 -9.71 1.47
CA ASP A 96 14.69 -9.19 0.35
C ASP A 96 14.50 -10.25 -0.74
N GLU A 97 15.45 -11.17 -0.88
CA GLU A 97 15.35 -12.28 -1.84
C GLU A 97 14.21 -13.24 -1.47
N GLU A 98 14.11 -13.61 -0.19
CA GLU A 98 13.01 -14.43 0.33
C GLU A 98 11.66 -13.72 0.17
N GLY A 99 11.60 -12.44 0.56
CA GLY A 99 10.39 -11.62 0.43
C GLY A 99 9.95 -11.47 -1.03
N ARG A 100 10.91 -11.28 -1.95
CA ARG A 100 10.65 -11.18 -3.39
C ARG A 100 10.22 -12.52 -3.97
N ALA A 101 10.82 -13.63 -3.58
CA ALA A 101 10.42 -14.96 -4.02
C ALA A 101 8.98 -15.27 -3.57
N LEU A 102 8.63 -14.93 -2.33
CA LEU A 102 7.27 -15.07 -1.80
C LEU A 102 6.26 -14.26 -2.63
N LEU A 103 6.50 -12.97 -2.83
CA LEU A 103 5.60 -12.13 -3.61
C LEU A 103 5.49 -12.58 -5.08
N ARG A 104 6.59 -13.04 -5.68
CA ARG A 104 6.53 -13.65 -7.03
C ARG A 104 5.66 -14.90 -7.06
N ALA A 105 5.69 -15.74 -6.02
CA ALA A 105 4.83 -16.91 -5.95
C ALA A 105 3.33 -16.55 -5.88
N PHE A 106 3.00 -15.37 -5.35
CA PHE A 106 1.66 -14.79 -5.40
C PHE A 106 1.34 -14.05 -6.71
N ASN A 107 2.16 -14.22 -7.75
CA ASN A 107 2.03 -13.51 -9.03
C ASN A 107 2.06 -11.98 -8.88
N PHE A 108 2.78 -11.47 -7.87
CA PHE A 108 2.92 -10.04 -7.69
C PHE A 108 3.66 -9.41 -8.89
N PRO A 109 3.12 -8.35 -9.51
CA PRO A 109 3.64 -7.84 -10.77
C PRO A 109 4.84 -6.91 -10.55
N PHE A 110 6.02 -7.50 -10.47
CA PHE A 110 7.28 -6.76 -10.51
C PHE A 110 7.64 -6.33 -11.94
N LYS A 111 8.37 -5.22 -12.05
CA LYS A 111 9.08 -4.82 -13.26
C LYS A 111 10.26 -5.75 -13.56
#